data_AF-A0A357R2R7-F1
#
_entry.id   AF-A0A357R2R7-F1
#
_cell.length_a   1.000
_cell.length_b   1.000
_cell.length_c   1.000
_cell.angle_alpha   90.00
_cell.angle_beta   90.00
_cell.angle_gamma   90.00
#
_symmetry.space_group_name_H-M   'P 1'
#
loop_
_entity.id
_entity.type
_entity.pdbx_description
1 polymer ?
#
loop_
_entity_poly.entity_id
_entity_poly.type
_entity_poly.pdbx_seq_one_letter_code
_entity_poly.pdbx_strand_id
1 'polypeptide(L)'
;SSSLLSKWVVRFRPLENMIVKKGSRRDFTQVIANGGIPLIFGILYHFNASDVYLLGVISAFAAANADTWASEIGSLSKTPPRFLFNQKETVMGLSGGVTTLGFVASLFGSLWMVVFAFVMFKELPMTYFGIAFVSGFFGATIDSVIGELWQAKYQSQIHHILTEVRYVGHIENQLVNGYHWLDNNMVNFISILSAAIGSTILIGFF
;
A
#
# COMPACT_ATOMS: atom_id res chain seq x y z
N SER A 1 -10.92 -2.70 -7.62
CA SER A 1 -12.17 -1.99 -7.27
C SER A 1 -11.81 -0.61 -6.76
N SER A 2 -11.83 0.41 -7.61
CA SER A 2 -11.59 1.80 -7.20
C SER A 2 -12.77 2.25 -6.32
N SER A 3 -12.51 2.56 -5.05
CA SER A 3 -13.55 2.91 -4.09
C SER A 3 -14.40 4.10 -4.57
N LEU A 4 -15.61 4.25 -4.05
CA LEU A 4 -16.48 5.40 -4.35
C LEU A 4 -15.78 6.75 -4.11
N LEU A 5 -14.81 6.79 -3.19
CA LEU A 5 -13.96 7.96 -2.91
C LEU A 5 -13.04 8.28 -4.09
N SER A 6 -12.40 7.28 -4.70
CA SER A 6 -11.57 7.49 -5.89
C SER A 6 -12.35 8.16 -7.03
N LYS A 7 -13.61 7.75 -7.26
CA LYS A 7 -14.50 8.34 -8.27
C LYS A 7 -14.91 9.78 -7.94
N TRP A 8 -15.01 10.11 -6.65
CA TRP A 8 -15.36 11.46 -6.20
C TRP A 8 -14.19 12.43 -6.34
N VAL A 9 -12.96 12.00 -6.05
CA VAL A 9 -11.71 12.77 -6.23
C VAL A 9 -11.43 13.06 -7.70
N VAL A 10 -11.70 12.09 -8.60
CA VAL A 10 -11.50 12.22 -10.06
C VAL A 10 -12.23 13.42 -10.67
N ARG A 11 -13.34 13.87 -10.06
CA ARG A 11 -14.16 14.99 -10.58
C ARG A 11 -13.51 16.37 -10.42
N PHE A 12 -12.55 16.54 -9.50
CA PHE A 12 -12.06 17.87 -9.11
C PHE A 12 -10.62 18.18 -9.53
N ARG A 13 -9.82 17.20 -10.00
CA ARG A 13 -8.38 17.42 -10.33
C ARG A 13 -7.90 16.67 -11.59
N PRO A 14 -8.18 17.19 -12.81
CA PRO A 14 -7.88 16.50 -14.07
C PRO A 14 -6.39 16.42 -14.46
N LEU A 15 -5.53 17.33 -13.97
CA LEU A 15 -4.07 17.30 -14.23
C LEU A 15 -3.36 16.19 -13.44
N GLU A 16 -3.77 15.94 -12.19
CA GLU A 16 -3.26 14.82 -11.38
C GLU A 16 -3.68 13.47 -11.96
N ASN A 17 -4.81 13.39 -12.66
CA ASN A 17 -5.23 12.20 -13.41
C ASN A 17 -4.33 11.90 -14.63
N MET A 18 -3.59 12.88 -15.16
CA MET A 18 -2.60 12.64 -16.22
C MET A 18 -1.29 12.08 -15.67
N ILE A 19 -0.91 12.48 -14.45
CA ILE A 19 0.22 11.92 -13.68
C ILE A 19 -0.11 10.47 -13.28
N VAL A 20 -1.35 10.23 -12.85
CA VAL A 20 -1.88 8.97 -12.32
C VAL A 20 -2.99 8.45 -13.23
N LYS A 21 -2.65 7.92 -14.41
CA LYS A 21 -3.56 6.94 -15.02
C LYS A 21 -3.45 5.65 -14.22
N LYS A 22 -4.08 5.61 -13.04
CA LYS A 22 -4.46 4.35 -12.36
C LYS A 22 -5.46 3.67 -13.30
N GLY A 23 -4.94 2.87 -14.22
CA GLY A 23 -5.70 2.30 -15.32
C GLY A 23 -6.90 1.54 -14.76
N SER A 24 -8.11 1.99 -15.13
CA SER A 24 -9.39 1.39 -14.76
C SER A 24 -9.63 -0.04 -15.28
N ARG A 25 -8.60 -0.67 -15.89
CA ARG A 25 -8.71 -1.93 -16.64
C ARG A 25 -7.79 -3.06 -16.12
N ARG A 26 -7.17 -2.92 -14.95
CA ARG A 26 -6.36 -3.97 -14.29
C ARG A 26 -6.80 -4.23 -12.85
N ASP A 27 -8.08 -4.57 -12.68
CA ASP A 27 -8.66 -4.84 -11.36
C ASP A 27 -8.31 -6.24 -10.80
N PHE A 28 -7.64 -7.12 -11.57
CA PHE A 28 -7.23 -8.45 -11.09
C PHE A 28 -5.83 -8.49 -10.48
N THR A 29 -4.85 -7.79 -11.08
CA THR A 29 -3.47 -7.79 -10.58
C THR A 29 -3.36 -7.11 -9.22
N GLN A 30 -4.14 -6.06 -9.00
CA GLN A 30 -4.21 -5.38 -7.70
C GLN A 30 -4.87 -6.27 -6.64
N VAL A 31 -5.90 -7.03 -7.01
CA VAL A 31 -6.55 -7.99 -6.11
C VAL A 31 -5.57 -9.10 -5.72
N ILE A 32 -4.77 -9.60 -6.66
CA ILE A 32 -3.71 -10.57 -6.35
C ILE A 32 -2.62 -9.95 -5.47
N ALA A 33 -2.15 -8.74 -5.79
CA ALA A 33 -1.08 -8.09 -5.02
C ALA A 33 -1.49 -7.90 -3.55
N ASN A 34 -2.71 -7.41 -3.32
CA ASN A 34 -3.19 -7.12 -1.97
C ASN A 34 -3.77 -8.34 -1.24
N GLY A 35 -4.39 -9.29 -1.97
CA GLY A 35 -5.05 -10.46 -1.40
C GLY A 35 -4.23 -11.75 -1.42
N GLY A 36 -3.17 -11.81 -2.20
CA GLY A 36 -2.35 -13.01 -2.40
C GLY A 36 -1.59 -13.42 -1.15
N ILE A 37 -0.96 -12.47 -0.45
CA ILE A 37 -0.25 -12.77 0.81
C ILE A 37 -1.21 -13.25 1.91
N PRO A 38 -2.32 -12.56 2.22
CA PRO A 38 -3.29 -13.10 3.17
C PRO A 38 -3.82 -14.48 2.77
N LEU A 39 -4.03 -14.74 1.47
CA LEU A 39 -4.45 -16.06 0.99
C LEU A 39 -3.39 -17.13 1.25
N ILE A 40 -2.12 -16.86 0.96
CA ILE A 40 -1.01 -17.80 1.22
C ILE A 40 -0.96 -18.15 2.72
N PHE A 41 -0.97 -17.14 3.60
CA PHE A 41 -0.98 -17.37 5.03
C PHE A 41 -2.24 -18.08 5.51
N GLY A 42 -3.40 -17.80 4.92
CA GLY A 42 -4.66 -18.50 5.21
C GLY A 42 -4.62 -19.98 4.81
N ILE A 43 -3.99 -20.31 3.68
CA ILE A 43 -3.75 -21.71 3.27
C ILE A 43 -2.82 -22.40 4.26
N LEU A 44 -1.72 -21.75 4.68
CA LEU A 44 -0.82 -22.31 5.70
C LEU A 44 -1.54 -22.53 7.04
N TYR A 45 -2.38 -21.59 7.45
CA TYR A 45 -3.23 -21.73 8.63
C TYR A 45 -4.20 -22.91 8.49
N HIS A 46 -4.83 -23.11 7.33
CA HIS A 46 -5.75 -24.23 7.11
C HIS A 46 -5.08 -25.60 7.34
N PHE A 47 -3.82 -25.76 6.92
CA PHE A 47 -3.11 -27.04 7.04
C PHE A 47 -2.39 -27.24 8.38
N ASN A 48 -2.02 -26.17 9.08
CA ASN A 48 -1.20 -26.25 10.31
C ASN A 48 -1.94 -25.79 11.58
N ALA A 49 -3.01 -25.01 11.45
CA ALA A 49 -3.79 -24.41 12.54
C ALA A 49 -2.96 -23.61 13.56
N SER A 50 -1.77 -23.14 13.19
CA SER A 50 -0.92 -22.32 14.06
C SER A 50 -1.32 -20.84 14.01
N ASP A 51 -1.51 -20.24 15.18
CA ASP A 51 -1.85 -18.83 15.34
C ASP A 51 -0.83 -17.87 14.69
N VAL A 52 0.41 -18.33 14.47
CA VAL A 52 1.44 -17.58 13.74
C VAL A 52 0.97 -17.26 12.31
N TYR A 53 0.35 -18.23 11.63
CA TYR A 53 -0.15 -18.02 10.28
C TYR A 53 -1.38 -17.10 10.28
N LEU A 54 -2.26 -17.25 11.27
CA LEU A 54 -3.41 -16.35 11.44
C LEU A 54 -2.97 -14.91 11.72
N LEU A 55 -1.95 -14.72 12.55
CA LEU A 55 -1.32 -13.42 12.79
C LEU A 55 -0.76 -12.81 11.49
N GLY A 56 -0.13 -13.63 10.65
CA GLY A 56 0.32 -13.22 9.33
C GLY A 56 -0.83 -12.76 8.42
N VAL A 57 -1.96 -13.47 8.41
CA VAL A 57 -3.18 -13.05 7.69
C VAL A 57 -3.67 -11.69 8.17
N ILE A 58 -3.81 -11.50 9.49
CA ILE A 58 -4.31 -10.25 10.08
C ILE A 58 -3.36 -9.09 9.74
N SER A 59 -2.05 -9.29 9.87
CA SER A 59 -1.03 -8.27 9.61
C SER A 59 -0.98 -7.89 8.12
N ALA A 60 -1.12 -8.86 7.22
CA ALA A 60 -1.18 -8.63 5.78
C ALA A 60 -2.38 -7.77 5.39
N PHE A 61 -3.58 -8.10 5.89
CA PHE A 61 -4.77 -7.28 5.64
C PHE A 61 -4.68 -5.90 6.29
N ALA A 62 -4.10 -5.80 7.50
CA ALA A 62 -3.86 -4.52 8.16
C ALA A 62 -2.94 -3.62 7.32
N ALA A 63 -1.86 -4.16 6.75
CA ALA A 63 -0.98 -3.41 5.85
C ALA A 63 -1.69 -2.96 4.57
N ALA A 64 -2.43 -3.86 3.92
CA ALA A 64 -3.17 -3.54 2.70
C ALA A 64 -4.22 -2.43 2.93
N ASN A 65 -4.94 -2.48 4.05
CA ASN A 65 -5.93 -1.46 4.39
C ASN A 65 -5.28 -0.14 4.82
N ALA A 66 -4.17 -0.20 5.56
CA ALA A 66 -3.39 0.98 5.93
C ALA A 66 -2.89 1.74 4.69
N ASP A 67 -2.31 1.06 3.71
CA ASP A 67 -1.87 1.66 2.42
C ASP A 67 -3.06 2.24 1.63
N THR A 68 -4.16 1.50 1.55
CA THR A 68 -5.38 1.96 0.87
C THR A 68 -5.91 3.26 1.50
N TRP A 69 -6.01 3.32 2.83
CA TRP A 69 -6.48 4.52 3.52
C TRP A 69 -5.47 5.67 3.41
N ALA A 70 -4.16 5.37 3.48
CA ALA A 70 -3.12 6.38 3.27
C ALA A 70 -3.26 7.06 1.90
N SER A 71 -3.41 6.27 0.84
CA SER A 71 -3.48 6.80 -0.52
C SER A 71 -4.82 7.45 -0.84
N GLU A 72 -5.95 6.85 -0.44
CA GLU A 72 -7.28 7.39 -0.72
C GLU A 72 -7.58 8.64 0.12
N ILE A 73 -7.39 8.59 1.44
CA ILE A 73 -7.66 9.73 2.31
C ILE A 73 -6.55 10.77 2.20
N GLY A 74 -5.29 10.35 2.08
CA GLY A 74 -4.15 11.26 1.93
C GLY A 74 -4.21 12.09 0.65
N SER A 75 -4.85 11.59 -0.42
CA SER A 75 -5.10 12.35 -1.66
C SER A 75 -6.00 13.58 -1.45
N LEU A 76 -6.79 13.60 -0.37
CA LEU A 76 -7.63 14.75 0.00
C LEU A 76 -6.85 15.84 0.74
N SER A 77 -5.56 15.63 1.01
CA SER A 77 -4.72 16.60 1.71
C SER A 77 -4.64 17.93 0.95
N LYS A 78 -4.66 19.03 1.70
CA LYS A 78 -4.39 20.37 1.15
C LYS A 78 -2.90 20.69 1.10
N THR A 79 -2.08 19.95 1.84
CA THR A 79 -0.61 20.11 1.85
C THR A 79 0.02 19.15 0.83
N PRO A 80 1.09 19.58 0.14
CA PRO A 80 1.80 18.71 -0.79
C PRO A 80 2.42 17.52 -0.04
N PRO A 81 2.40 16.31 -0.63
CA PRO A 81 3.10 15.17 -0.06
C PRO A 81 4.62 15.41 -0.02
N ARG A 82 5.28 14.77 0.94
CA ARG A 82 6.73 14.76 1.06
C ARG A 82 7.25 13.33 1.07
N PHE A 83 8.42 13.16 0.51
CA PHE A 83 9.17 11.91 0.60
C PHE A 83 9.64 11.66 2.03
N LEU A 84 9.62 10.41 2.50
CA LEU A 84 9.97 10.05 3.88
C LEU A 84 11.48 10.21 4.13
N PHE A 85 12.32 9.82 3.16
CA PHE A 85 13.76 9.78 3.37
C PHE A 85 14.39 11.17 3.19
N ASN A 86 14.13 11.83 2.07
CA ASN A 86 14.76 13.13 1.77
C ASN A 86 13.92 14.37 2.16
N GLN A 87 12.67 14.18 2.61
CA GLN A 87 11.75 15.23 3.07
C GLN A 87 11.41 16.31 2.02
N LYS A 88 11.79 16.10 0.76
CA LYS A 88 11.42 17.00 -0.35
C LYS A 88 9.96 16.83 -0.71
N GLU A 89 9.35 17.92 -1.10
CA GLU A 89 7.99 17.92 -1.63
C GLU A 89 7.95 17.18 -2.97
N THR A 90 6.85 16.45 -3.19
CA THR A 90 6.58 15.72 -4.43
C THR A 90 5.17 16.04 -4.93
N VAL A 91 4.90 15.62 -6.16
CA VAL A 91 3.59 15.81 -6.78
C VAL A 91 2.56 14.85 -6.18
N MET A 92 1.33 15.32 -6.03
CA MET A 92 0.23 14.50 -5.55
C MET A 92 0.02 13.30 -6.48
N GLY A 93 -0.13 12.11 -5.87
CA GLY A 93 -0.38 10.87 -6.59
C GLY A 93 0.86 10.12 -7.09
N LEU A 94 2.06 10.66 -6.91
CA LEU A 94 3.30 9.91 -7.09
C LEU A 94 3.60 9.05 -5.86
N SER A 95 3.93 7.78 -6.06
CA SER A 95 4.30 6.83 -5.01
C SER A 95 5.53 7.28 -4.23
N GLY A 96 5.49 6.92 -2.95
CA GLY A 96 6.44 7.34 -1.91
C GLY A 96 6.17 8.72 -1.32
N GLY A 97 5.27 9.51 -1.91
CA GLY A 97 4.84 10.77 -1.32
C GLY A 97 3.85 10.56 -0.17
N VAL A 98 4.20 11.03 1.02
CA VAL A 98 3.38 10.92 2.23
C VAL A 98 2.87 12.30 2.65
N THR A 99 1.57 12.40 2.93
CA THR A 99 0.97 13.57 3.60
C THR A 99 0.72 13.24 5.06
N THR A 100 0.66 14.24 5.94
CA THR A 100 0.29 14.03 7.36
C THR A 100 -1.08 13.37 7.48
N LEU A 101 -2.03 13.77 6.62
CA LEU A 101 -3.36 13.17 6.57
C LEU A 101 -3.30 11.69 6.17
N GLY A 102 -2.53 11.34 5.14
CA GLY A 102 -2.34 9.95 4.71
C GLY A 102 -1.65 9.10 5.77
N PHE A 103 -0.62 9.64 6.44
CA PHE A 103 0.07 8.95 7.52
C PHE A 103 -0.86 8.60 8.68
N VAL A 104 -1.66 9.58 9.15
CA VAL A 104 -2.68 9.34 10.19
C VAL A 104 -3.76 8.36 9.70
N ALA A 105 -4.21 8.50 8.46
CA ALA A 105 -5.18 7.59 7.86
C ALA A 105 -4.67 6.14 7.82
N SER A 106 -3.39 5.91 7.54
CA SER A 106 -2.79 4.57 7.55
C SER A 106 -2.79 3.94 8.94
N LEU A 107 -2.58 4.74 9.99
CA LEU A 107 -2.62 4.29 11.37
C LEU A 107 -4.04 3.82 11.74
N PHE A 108 -5.07 4.60 11.38
CA PHE A 108 -6.46 4.17 11.56
C PHE A 108 -6.85 3.00 10.65
N GLY A 109 -6.31 2.91 9.44
CA GLY A 109 -6.55 1.79 8.53
C GLY A 109 -6.03 0.47 9.08
N SER A 110 -4.81 0.47 9.64
CA SER A 110 -4.26 -0.71 10.33
C SER A 110 -5.09 -1.07 11.56
N LEU A 111 -5.41 -0.07 12.40
CA LEU A 111 -6.20 -0.26 13.63
C LEU A 111 -7.58 -0.85 13.32
N TRP A 112 -8.26 -0.37 12.27
CA TRP A 112 -9.57 -0.86 11.87
C TRP A 112 -9.58 -2.36 11.60
N MET A 113 -8.57 -2.86 10.87
CA MET A 113 -8.45 -4.29 10.58
C MET A 113 -8.14 -5.11 11.83
N VAL A 114 -7.32 -4.59 12.73
CA VAL A 114 -6.98 -5.25 14.00
C VAL A 114 -8.18 -5.32 14.93
N VAL A 115 -8.99 -4.26 15.02
CA VAL A 115 -10.25 -4.27 15.80
C VAL A 115 -11.22 -5.29 15.25
N PHE A 116 -11.36 -5.38 13.93
CA PHE A 116 -12.20 -6.40 13.31
C PHE A 116 -11.70 -7.82 13.61
N ALA A 117 -10.39 -8.05 13.53
CA ALA A 117 -9.77 -9.32 13.90
C ALA A 117 -9.99 -9.67 15.38
N PHE A 118 -9.90 -8.69 16.28
CA PHE A 118 -10.15 -8.90 17.71
C PHE A 118 -11.57 -9.37 17.99
N VAL A 119 -12.56 -8.81 17.29
CA VAL A 119 -13.97 -9.25 17.44
C VAL A 119 -14.17 -10.68 16.93
N MET A 120 -13.46 -11.08 15.87
CA MET A 120 -13.60 -12.40 15.24
C MET A 120 -12.80 -13.50 15.95
N PHE A 121 -11.63 -13.17 16.50
CA PHE A 121 -10.66 -14.12 17.05
C PHE A 121 -10.32 -13.81 18.51
N LYS A 122 -11.34 -13.72 19.36
CA LYS A 122 -11.23 -13.28 20.76
C LYS A 122 -10.28 -14.12 21.64
N GLU A 123 -10.04 -15.37 21.24
CA GLU A 123 -9.17 -16.30 21.95
C GLU A 123 -7.67 -16.01 21.73
N LEU A 124 -7.32 -15.19 20.73
CA LEU A 124 -5.93 -14.81 20.49
C LEU A 124 -5.40 -13.89 21.61
N PRO A 125 -4.12 -14.01 22.00
CA PRO A 125 -3.52 -13.12 22.99
C PRO A 125 -3.53 -11.66 22.54
N MET A 126 -3.71 -10.73 23.49
CA MET A 126 -3.74 -9.28 23.18
C MET A 126 -2.46 -8.78 22.50
N THR A 127 -1.32 -9.42 22.78
CA THR A 127 -0.03 -9.14 22.14
C THR A 127 -0.07 -9.35 20.62
N TYR A 128 -0.85 -10.31 20.12
CA TYR A 128 -0.96 -10.59 18.69
C TYR A 128 -1.61 -9.41 17.95
N PHE A 129 -2.65 -8.83 18.53
CA PHE A 129 -3.31 -7.65 17.96
C PHE A 129 -2.39 -6.43 17.97
N GLY A 130 -1.61 -6.23 19.03
CA GLY A 130 -0.58 -5.19 19.09
C GLY A 130 0.49 -5.35 18.02
N ILE A 131 1.01 -6.57 17.85
CA ILE A 131 2.00 -6.90 16.82
C ILE A 131 1.42 -6.71 15.42
N ALA A 132 0.18 -7.16 15.17
CA ALA A 132 -0.47 -7.01 13.88
C ALA A 132 -0.71 -5.53 13.51
N PHE A 133 -1.11 -4.72 14.48
CA PHE A 133 -1.33 -3.28 14.29
C PHE A 133 -0.03 -2.57 13.89
N VAL A 134 1.05 -2.82 14.65
CA VAL A 134 2.38 -2.27 14.39
C VAL A 134 2.87 -2.73 13.02
N SER A 135 2.81 -4.05 12.75
CA SER A 135 3.29 -4.63 11.50
C SER A 135 2.51 -4.12 10.29
N GLY A 136 1.19 -3.98 10.40
CA GLY A 136 0.33 -3.43 9.35
C GLY A 136 0.69 -1.98 9.02
N PHE A 137 0.84 -1.14 10.04
CA PHE A 137 1.21 0.26 9.87
C PHE A 137 2.62 0.43 9.27
N PHE A 138 3.60 -0.33 9.77
CA PHE A 138 4.94 -0.33 9.22
C PHE A 138 4.99 -0.91 7.80
N GLY A 139 4.12 -1.87 7.45
CA GLY A 139 3.95 -2.34 6.08
C GLY A 139 3.61 -1.20 5.11
N ALA A 140 2.64 -0.36 5.44
CA ALA A 140 2.31 0.83 4.64
C ALA A 140 3.44 1.87 4.60
N THR A 141 4.24 1.96 5.68
CA THR A 141 5.43 2.83 5.70
C THR A 141 6.53 2.29 4.78
N ILE A 142 6.77 0.98 4.78
CA ILE A 142 7.69 0.29 3.87
C ILE A 142 7.28 0.55 2.42
N ASP A 143 5.98 0.50 2.13
CA ASP A 143 5.43 0.83 0.81
C ASP A 143 5.89 2.21 0.33
N SER A 144 5.70 3.22 1.18
CA SER A 144 6.13 4.58 0.88
C SER A 144 7.65 4.69 0.69
N VAL A 145 8.45 3.97 1.49
CA VAL A 145 9.91 3.98 1.36
C VAL A 145 10.36 3.30 0.06
N ILE A 146 9.82 2.14 -0.29
CA ILE A 146 10.13 1.45 -1.54
C ILE A 146 9.63 2.28 -2.73
N GLY A 147 8.45 2.86 -2.62
CA GLY A 147 7.86 3.80 -3.58
C GLY A 147 8.73 5.01 -3.85
N GLU A 148 9.37 5.55 -2.81
CA GLU A 148 10.32 6.64 -2.94
C GLU A 148 11.60 6.19 -3.67
N LEU A 149 12.24 5.14 -3.16
CA LEU A 149 13.62 4.77 -3.50
C LEU A 149 13.74 3.96 -4.78
N TRP A 150 12.85 3.00 -5.01
CA TRP A 150 13.07 1.93 -6.01
C TRP A 150 11.94 1.74 -7.00
N GLN A 151 10.73 2.23 -6.73
CA GLN A 151 9.62 2.10 -7.66
C GLN A 151 9.89 2.82 -8.99
N ALA A 152 9.47 2.18 -10.09
CA ALA A 152 9.60 2.74 -11.43
C ALA A 152 8.88 4.09 -11.56
N LYS A 153 9.62 5.13 -11.92
CA LYS A 153 9.10 6.46 -12.28
C LYS A 153 9.57 6.83 -13.67
N TYR A 154 8.67 7.38 -14.46
CA TYR A 154 8.86 7.68 -15.87
C TYR A 154 8.59 9.15 -16.16
N GLN A 155 9.32 9.72 -17.11
CA GLN A 155 9.01 11.01 -17.70
C GLN A 155 8.13 10.80 -18.93
N SER A 156 6.95 11.42 -18.93
CA SER A 156 6.04 11.33 -20.08
C SER A 156 6.63 12.03 -21.30
N GLN A 157 6.69 11.33 -22.43
CA GLN A 157 7.16 11.92 -23.69
C GLN A 157 6.14 12.88 -24.32
N ILE A 158 4.86 12.72 -24.01
CA ILE A 158 3.78 13.55 -24.56
C ILE A 158 3.55 14.79 -23.70
N HIS A 159 3.48 14.60 -22.38
CA HIS A 159 3.07 15.64 -21.44
C HIS A 159 4.25 16.28 -20.70
N HIS A 160 5.45 15.71 -20.80
CA HIS A 160 6.64 16.15 -20.07
C HIS A 160 6.43 16.28 -18.55
N ILE A 161 5.58 15.41 -17.99
CA ILE A 161 5.33 15.28 -16.55
C ILE A 161 5.86 13.93 -16.04
N LEU A 162 6.23 13.89 -14.77
CA LEU A 162 6.56 12.65 -14.08
C LEU A 162 5.28 11.79 -13.93
N THR A 163 5.42 10.48 -14.14
CA THR A 163 4.33 9.49 -14.05
C THR A 163 4.90 8.13 -13.65
N GLU A 164 4.03 7.18 -13.38
CA GLU A 164 4.37 5.77 -13.09
C GLU A 164 3.91 4.83 -14.18
N VAL A 165 3.30 5.39 -15.23
CA VAL A 165 2.79 4.64 -16.35
C VAL A 165 3.88 4.49 -17.39
N ARG A 166 4.21 3.24 -17.76
CA ARG A 166 5.23 2.94 -18.77
C ARG A 166 4.82 3.35 -20.18
N TYR A 167 3.55 3.23 -20.55
CA TYR A 167 3.07 3.51 -21.90
C TYR A 167 1.85 4.44 -21.91
N VAL A 168 1.86 5.46 -22.75
CA VAL A 168 0.69 6.29 -23.05
C VAL A 168 0.30 6.05 -24.51
N GLY A 169 -0.76 5.28 -24.72
CA GLY A 169 -1.11 4.78 -26.05
C GLY A 169 -0.04 3.80 -26.54
N HIS A 170 0.64 4.15 -27.64
CA HIS A 170 1.76 3.39 -28.21
C HIS A 170 3.14 3.98 -27.90
N ILE A 171 3.20 5.09 -27.14
CA ILE A 171 4.44 5.79 -26.83
C ILE A 171 4.95 5.31 -25.47
N GLU A 172 6.20 4.83 -25.45
CA GLU A 172 6.89 4.45 -24.22
C GLU A 172 7.44 5.69 -23.52
N ASN A 173 7.12 5.84 -22.23
CA ASN A 173 7.69 6.89 -21.41
C ASN A 173 9.11 6.53 -20.98
N GLN A 174 9.96 7.53 -20.81
CA GLN A 174 11.36 7.32 -20.45
C GLN A 174 11.49 7.00 -18.96
N LEU A 175 12.11 5.89 -18.59
CA LEU A 175 12.40 5.59 -17.18
C LEU A 175 13.41 6.61 -16.64
N VAL A 176 13.08 7.25 -15.52
CA VAL A 176 13.95 8.24 -14.86
C VAL A 176 14.41 7.82 -13.47
N ASN A 177 13.69 6.89 -12.82
CA ASN A 177 14.09 6.34 -11.54
C ASN A 177 13.52 4.92 -11.33
N GLY A 178 14.18 4.13 -10.48
CA GLY A 178 13.72 2.82 -10.07
C GLY A 178 13.92 1.71 -11.11
N TYR A 179 13.18 0.62 -10.96
CA TYR A 179 13.30 -0.57 -11.81
C TYR A 179 12.01 -0.90 -12.53
N HIS A 180 12.07 -1.18 -13.83
CA HIS A 180 10.89 -1.44 -14.67
C HIS A 180 9.91 -2.51 -14.13
N TRP A 181 10.42 -3.51 -13.41
CA TRP A 181 9.62 -4.60 -12.85
C TRP A 181 8.99 -4.25 -11.49
N LEU A 182 9.48 -3.19 -10.84
CA LEU A 182 8.99 -2.72 -9.54
C LEU A 182 7.95 -1.63 -9.75
N ASP A 183 6.75 -2.07 -10.14
CA ASP A 183 5.55 -1.23 -10.24
C ASP A 183 4.79 -1.19 -8.90
N ASN A 184 3.72 -0.39 -8.82
CA ASN A 184 2.89 -0.27 -7.62
C ASN A 184 2.36 -1.63 -7.12
N ASN A 185 2.04 -2.59 -8.01
CA ASN A 185 1.51 -3.88 -7.55
C ASN A 185 2.61 -4.69 -6.84
N MET A 186 3.83 -4.66 -7.38
CA MET A 186 4.97 -5.33 -6.77
C MET A 186 5.37 -4.67 -5.45
N VAL A 187 5.34 -3.34 -5.38
CA VAL A 187 5.61 -2.60 -4.13
C VAL A 187 4.61 -2.99 -3.06
N ASN A 188 3.30 -2.90 -3.34
CA ASN A 188 2.24 -3.36 -2.42
C ASN A 188 2.44 -4.81 -1.98
N PHE A 189 2.74 -5.73 -2.90
CA PHE A 189 2.97 -7.13 -2.58
C PHE A 189 4.14 -7.31 -1.60
N ILE A 190 5.28 -6.64 -1.84
CA ILE A 190 6.46 -6.69 -0.96
C ILE A 190 6.14 -6.09 0.41
N SER A 191 5.44 -4.96 0.45
CA SER A 191 5.03 -4.26 1.67
C SER A 191 4.14 -5.13 2.56
N ILE A 192 3.14 -5.77 1.94
CA ILE A 192 2.19 -6.67 2.63
C ILE A 192 2.90 -7.95 3.09
N LEU A 193 3.78 -8.52 2.27
CA LEU A 193 4.60 -9.66 2.65
C LEU A 193 5.51 -9.32 3.84
N SER A 194 6.11 -8.14 3.83
CA SER A 194 6.99 -7.65 4.91
C SER A 194 6.22 -7.52 6.22
N ALA A 195 4.98 -7.02 6.19
CA ALA A 195 4.12 -6.95 7.36
C ALA A 195 3.76 -8.35 7.90
N ALA A 196 3.43 -9.28 7.02
CA ALA A 196 3.08 -10.65 7.40
C ALA A 196 4.26 -11.41 8.00
N ILE A 197 5.44 -11.37 7.35
CA ILE A 197 6.65 -12.01 7.87
C ILE A 197 7.10 -11.30 9.15
N GLY A 198 7.11 -9.97 9.17
CA GLY A 198 7.53 -9.18 10.32
C GLY A 198 6.75 -9.54 11.58
N SER A 199 5.43 -9.71 11.49
CA SER A 199 4.63 -10.12 12.64
C SER A 199 4.94 -11.54 13.11
N THR A 200 5.18 -12.48 12.19
CA THR A 200 5.58 -13.86 12.54
C THR A 200 6.98 -13.95 13.15
N ILE A 201 7.87 -13.02 12.85
CA ILE A 201 9.19 -12.95 13.49
C ILE A 201 9.05 -12.31 14.87
N LEU A 202 8.30 -11.21 14.98
CA LEU A 202 8.10 -10.49 16.23
C LEU A 202 7.45 -11.34 17.31
N ILE A 203 6.54 -12.24 16.94
CA ILE A 203 5.91 -13.14 17.91
C ILE A 203 6.90 -14.12 18.53
N GLY A 204 7.99 -14.49 17.84
CA GLY A 204 9.03 -15.37 18.39
C GLY A 204 9.84 -14.77 19.55
N PHE A 205 9.63 -13.48 19.86
CA PHE A 205 10.25 -12.80 21.00
C PHE A 205 9.34 -12.74 22.24
N PHE A 206 8.13 -13.31 22.19
CA PHE A 206 7.15 -13.36 23.28
C PHE A 206 6.75 -14.79 23.59
#